data_AF-A0A496AH93-F1
#
_entry.id   AF-A0A496AH93-F1
#
_cell.length_a   1.000
_cell.length_b   1.000
_cell.length_c   1.000
_cell.angle_alpha   90.00
_cell.angle_beta   90.00
_cell.angle_gamma   90.00
#
_symmetry.space_group_name_H-M   'P 1'
#
loop_
_entity.id
_entity.type
_entity.pdbx_description
1 polymer ?
#
loop_
_entity_poly.entity_id
_entity_poly.type
_entity_poly.pdbx_seq_one_letter_code
_entity_poly.pdbx_strand_id
1 'polypeptide(L)'
;MNNTQNDQSNSTNKRIPDSIKWGSIAAAIIILLVCGILLTRTDESSVAFLGRWKNALESGDIQKYDVLWGKNARNKSNAGYQDTAQLFKENSRIDVKIANAENRTRKDPQNPHYLRIEDIPLLIQTPGEPLQQLRTLTIAKTGIIQQRWKLIRDEVTSEEIATDITSFEPEESVVERKSSSDSPVVPFVLKWKNALETKDVKKYTSLWDKKARKAKNDNYQLAVVQISQDLTVDLSQAIYTSIAFSKTRYLVDNISVTIHSNGNFIETHSRTLTIDKRGFLFRNWKLINDEVGGDFISDIPLTQEDPITVDPLPVEHDSDIFNGTAPLDTKLKVSQILAKWQQAWEDKDLDTYMSIYAEKALITRVTVRGGRETSTYLNKSQLKQKMKKLNLMYSEIQVKISNLVINGDRAVADVTFLQKFKGTPASGSRPAYSDIGTKKLDLIVDPTDGYWKIHSETWSRYEDVPEFPKN
;
A
#
# COMPACT_ATOMS: atom_id res chain seq x y z
N MET A 1 -49.88 53.88 -41.07
CA MET A 1 -48.96 52.87 -41.63
C MET A 1 -47.58 53.13 -41.06
N ASN A 2 -47.05 52.14 -40.32
CA ASN A 2 -45.67 51.74 -39.99
C ASN A 2 -44.51 52.60 -40.59
N ASN A 3 -43.32 52.76 -40.01
CA ASN A 3 -42.59 51.96 -39.04
C ASN A 3 -41.37 52.76 -38.52
N THR A 4 -40.89 52.29 -37.38
CA THR A 4 -39.73 52.55 -36.51
C THR A 4 -38.31 52.58 -37.12
N GLN A 5 -37.36 53.16 -36.33
CA GLN A 5 -35.95 52.79 -36.03
C GLN A 5 -35.00 54.00 -36.19
N ASN A 6 -34.37 54.58 -35.17
CA ASN A 6 -33.71 54.15 -33.91
C ASN A 6 -32.37 53.42 -34.04
N ASP A 7 -31.41 53.96 -33.29
CA ASP A 7 -30.14 53.45 -32.77
C ASP A 7 -28.88 53.40 -33.66
N GLN A 8 -28.04 54.42 -33.46
CA GLN A 8 -26.59 54.33 -33.59
C GLN A 8 -26.01 53.54 -32.40
N SER A 9 -25.32 52.44 -32.67
CA SER A 9 -24.38 51.83 -31.71
C SER A 9 -22.99 51.69 -32.33
N ASN A 10 -22.01 52.30 -31.65
CA ASN A 10 -20.59 52.19 -31.95
C ASN A 10 -20.09 50.78 -31.59
N SER A 11 -19.52 50.07 -32.57
CA SER A 11 -18.74 48.85 -32.30
C SER A 11 -17.25 49.13 -32.55
N THR A 12 -16.46 49.05 -31.48
CA THR A 12 -15.00 49.07 -31.54
C THR A 12 -14.50 47.67 -31.85
N ASN A 13 -13.93 47.52 -33.04
CA ASN A 13 -13.44 46.25 -33.57
C ASN A 13 -12.03 45.96 -33.03
N LYS A 14 -11.90 45.19 -31.94
CA LYS A 14 -10.61 44.65 -31.47
C LYS A 14 -10.32 43.32 -32.18
N ARG A 15 -9.39 43.36 -33.14
CA ARG A 15 -8.80 42.15 -33.75
C ARG A 15 -7.89 41.45 -32.73
N ILE A 16 -8.19 40.18 -32.45
CA ILE A 16 -7.35 39.29 -31.65
C ILE A 16 -6.28 38.67 -32.57
N PRO A 17 -4.99 38.66 -32.19
CA PRO A 17 -3.91 38.12 -33.02
C PRO A 17 -3.98 36.60 -33.19
N ASP A 18 -3.69 36.13 -34.42
CA ASP A 18 -3.82 34.73 -34.85
C ASP A 18 -2.85 33.72 -34.18
N SER A 19 -1.95 34.18 -33.31
CA SER A 19 -1.08 33.31 -32.50
C SER A 19 -1.81 32.54 -31.39
N ILE A 20 -3.06 32.89 -31.09
CA ILE A 20 -3.88 32.23 -30.06
C ILE A 20 -4.66 31.03 -30.63
N LYS A 21 -4.81 30.92 -31.96
CA LYS A 21 -5.60 29.83 -32.59
C LYS A 21 -4.86 28.50 -32.68
N TRP A 22 -3.52 28.50 -32.68
CA TRP A 22 -2.72 27.26 -32.75
C TRP A 22 -2.39 26.66 -31.38
N GLY A 23 -2.35 27.47 -30.32
CA GLY A 23 -2.11 26.99 -28.95
C GLY A 23 -3.29 26.23 -28.34
N SER A 24 -4.52 26.60 -28.71
CA SER A 24 -5.75 25.98 -28.18
C SER A 24 -6.04 24.60 -28.77
N ILE A 25 -5.67 24.35 -30.04
CA ILE A 25 -5.83 23.05 -30.69
C ILE A 25 -4.80 22.04 -30.15
N ALA A 26 -3.55 22.47 -29.90
CA ALA A 26 -2.52 21.62 -29.29
C ALA A 26 -2.86 21.26 -27.83
N ALA A 27 -3.41 22.19 -27.05
CA ALA A 27 -3.84 21.94 -25.68
C ALA A 27 -5.04 20.97 -25.62
N ALA A 28 -6.01 21.09 -26.52
CA ALA A 28 -7.17 20.18 -26.56
C ALA A 28 -6.78 18.73 -26.95
N ILE A 29 -5.82 18.56 -27.85
CA ILE A 29 -5.30 17.23 -28.23
C ILE A 29 -4.49 16.61 -27.07
N ILE A 30 -3.71 17.41 -26.33
CA ILE A 30 -3.00 16.94 -25.13
C ILE A 30 -3.98 16.61 -24.00
N ILE A 31 -5.04 17.39 -23.80
CA ILE A 31 -6.09 17.11 -22.81
C ILE A 31 -6.86 15.84 -23.17
N LEU A 32 -7.15 15.59 -24.46
CA LEU A 32 -7.80 14.33 -24.89
C LEU A 32 -6.85 13.12 -24.83
N LEU A 33 -5.55 13.29 -25.04
CA LEU A 33 -4.54 12.23 -24.85
C LEU A 33 -4.28 11.92 -23.37
N VAL A 34 -4.37 12.92 -22.48
CA VAL A 34 -4.25 12.76 -21.02
C VAL A 34 -5.53 12.17 -20.42
N CYS A 35 -6.72 12.55 -20.90
CA CYS A 35 -7.98 11.96 -20.48
C CYS A 35 -8.21 10.54 -21.04
N GLY A 36 -7.68 10.22 -22.22
CA GLY A 36 -7.81 8.90 -22.84
C GLY A 36 -6.92 7.79 -22.25
N ILE A 37 -6.04 8.10 -21.29
CA ILE A 37 -5.08 7.13 -20.71
C ILE A 37 -5.48 6.64 -19.31
N LEU A 38 -6.48 7.24 -18.64
CA LEU A 38 -6.81 6.95 -17.23
C LEU A 38 -8.15 6.22 -17.02
N LEU A 39 -8.37 5.09 -17.69
CA LEU A 39 -9.49 4.19 -17.36
C LEU A 39 -9.10 2.72 -17.42
N THR A 40 -8.07 2.31 -16.69
CA THR A 40 -7.92 0.90 -16.31
C THR A 40 -8.18 0.76 -14.82
N ARG A 41 -9.46 0.59 -14.49
CA ARG A 41 -9.94 0.15 -13.18
C ARG A 41 -9.28 -1.18 -12.85
N THR A 42 -8.43 -1.22 -11.84
CA THR A 42 -7.93 -2.50 -11.30
C THR A 42 -8.86 -2.90 -10.18
N ASP A 43 -9.96 -3.54 -10.56
CA ASP A 43 -10.90 -4.13 -9.62
C ASP A 43 -10.25 -5.37 -8.99
N GLU A 44 -10.15 -5.35 -7.67
CA GLU A 44 -9.80 -6.56 -6.93
C GLU A 44 -10.90 -7.62 -7.14
N SER A 45 -10.52 -8.88 -7.37
CA SER A 45 -11.47 -9.99 -7.42
C SER A 45 -11.87 -10.43 -6.00
N SER A 46 -13.06 -10.99 -5.83
CA SER A 46 -13.47 -11.58 -4.56
C SER A 46 -12.54 -12.72 -4.12
N VAL A 47 -11.94 -13.44 -5.08
CA VAL A 47 -10.94 -14.49 -4.83
C VAL A 47 -9.66 -13.93 -4.21
N ALA A 48 -9.14 -12.81 -4.73
CA ALA A 48 -7.96 -12.15 -4.16
C ALA A 48 -8.24 -11.65 -2.72
N PHE A 49 -9.45 -11.14 -2.47
CA PHE A 49 -9.89 -10.78 -1.13
C PHE A 49 -9.91 -11.99 -0.18
N LEU A 50 -10.49 -13.11 -0.61
CA LEU A 50 -10.54 -14.35 0.19
C LEU A 50 -9.15 -14.86 0.56
N GLY A 51 -8.17 -14.73 -0.34
CA GLY A 51 -6.77 -15.05 -0.05
C GLY A 51 -6.22 -14.24 1.12
N ARG A 52 -6.46 -12.91 1.13
CA ARG A 52 -6.06 -12.05 2.25
C ARG A 52 -6.81 -12.36 3.54
N TRP A 53 -8.11 -12.64 3.46
CA TRP A 53 -8.90 -13.00 4.64
C TRP A 53 -8.45 -14.32 5.26
N LYS A 54 -8.19 -15.35 4.43
CA LYS A 54 -7.54 -16.60 4.87
C LYS A 54 -6.20 -16.30 5.54
N ASN A 55 -5.31 -15.56 4.88
CA ASN A 55 -4.00 -15.24 5.44
C ASN A 55 -4.09 -14.52 6.79
N ALA A 56 -5.00 -13.55 6.92
CA ALA A 56 -5.22 -12.84 8.18
C ALA A 56 -5.64 -13.79 9.31
N LEU A 57 -6.60 -14.69 9.05
CA LEU A 57 -7.06 -15.68 10.02
C LEU A 57 -5.97 -16.68 10.42
N GLU A 58 -5.28 -17.26 9.44
CA GLU A 58 -4.25 -18.28 9.70
C GLU A 58 -3.01 -17.71 10.36
N SER A 59 -2.73 -16.42 10.16
CA SER A 59 -1.64 -15.73 10.84
C SER A 59 -1.92 -15.39 12.31
N GLY A 60 -3.18 -15.43 12.75
CA GLY A 60 -3.58 -14.96 14.09
C GLY A 60 -3.39 -13.46 14.33
N ASP A 61 -3.06 -12.67 13.29
CA ASP A 61 -2.74 -11.25 13.41
C ASP A 61 -4.01 -10.39 13.34
N ILE A 62 -4.40 -9.83 14.49
CA ILE A 62 -5.56 -8.95 14.61
C ILE A 62 -5.44 -7.70 13.74
N GLN A 63 -4.23 -7.17 13.50
CA GLN A 63 -4.05 -5.99 12.65
C GLN A 63 -4.31 -6.34 11.18
N LYS A 64 -3.86 -7.51 10.72
CA LYS A 64 -4.16 -8.01 9.38
C LYS A 64 -5.66 -8.26 9.19
N TYR A 65 -6.34 -8.77 10.21
CA TYR A 65 -7.78 -8.95 10.16
C TYR A 65 -8.52 -7.60 10.17
N ASP A 66 -8.11 -6.66 11.02
CA ASP A 66 -8.68 -5.31 11.16
C ASP A 66 -8.73 -4.56 9.84
N VAL A 67 -7.64 -4.59 9.06
CA VAL A 67 -7.56 -3.84 7.80
C VAL A 67 -8.52 -4.37 6.73
N LEU A 68 -9.06 -5.59 6.88
CA LEU A 68 -10.04 -6.15 5.95
C LEU A 68 -11.43 -5.55 6.14
N TRP A 69 -11.74 -5.00 7.31
CA TRP A 69 -13.06 -4.47 7.63
C TRP A 69 -13.35 -3.12 6.98
N GLY A 70 -14.61 -2.93 6.58
CA GLY A 70 -15.13 -1.61 6.23
C GLY A 70 -15.24 -0.76 7.49
N LYS A 71 -14.86 0.53 7.42
CA LYS A 71 -14.84 1.46 8.57
C LYS A 71 -16.14 1.43 9.40
N ASN A 72 -17.29 1.42 8.72
CA ASN A 72 -18.60 1.44 9.38
C ASN A 72 -19.03 0.05 9.90
N ALA A 73 -18.47 -1.03 9.35
CA ALA A 73 -18.75 -2.40 9.78
C ALA A 73 -17.99 -2.75 11.06
N ARG A 74 -16.77 -2.24 11.21
CA ARG A 74 -15.93 -2.39 12.41
C ARG A 74 -16.57 -1.80 13.67
N ASN A 75 -17.18 -0.62 13.55
CA ASN A 75 -17.74 0.12 14.68
C ASN A 75 -19.13 -0.39 15.12
N LYS A 76 -19.76 -1.24 14.30
CA LYS A 76 -20.94 -2.00 14.74
C LYS A 76 -20.42 -3.18 15.54
N SER A 77 -21.09 -3.53 16.64
CA SER A 77 -20.81 -4.73 17.45
C SER A 77 -21.02 -6.00 16.62
N ASN A 78 -20.11 -6.25 15.67
CA ASN A 78 -20.16 -7.38 14.78
C ASN A 78 -19.67 -8.58 15.58
N ALA A 79 -20.59 -9.50 15.88
CA ALA A 79 -20.28 -10.69 16.67
C ALA A 79 -19.09 -11.44 16.07
N GLY A 80 -19.07 -11.70 14.76
CA GLY A 80 -17.97 -12.43 14.12
C GLY A 80 -16.60 -11.73 14.22
N TYR A 81 -16.56 -10.39 14.25
CA TYR A 81 -15.30 -9.69 14.54
C TYR A 81 -14.80 -9.98 15.95
N GLN A 82 -15.69 -9.87 16.94
CA GLN A 82 -15.35 -10.10 18.34
C GLN A 82 -14.98 -11.56 18.59
N ASP A 83 -15.71 -12.50 17.98
CA ASP A 83 -15.45 -13.93 18.06
C ASP A 83 -14.04 -14.23 17.53
N THR A 84 -13.71 -13.74 16.33
CA THR A 84 -12.38 -13.94 15.74
C THR A 84 -11.29 -13.24 16.54
N ALA A 85 -11.54 -12.02 17.03
CA ALA A 85 -10.58 -11.31 17.88
C ALA A 85 -10.32 -12.05 19.21
N GLN A 86 -11.33 -12.73 19.75
CA GLN A 86 -11.19 -13.57 20.94
C GLN A 86 -10.35 -14.81 20.64
N LEU A 87 -10.59 -15.50 19.52
CA LEU A 87 -9.77 -16.64 19.08
C LEU A 87 -8.29 -16.27 18.94
N PHE A 88 -7.99 -15.08 18.41
CA PHE A 88 -6.61 -14.58 18.32
C PHE A 88 -5.99 -14.31 19.70
N LYS A 89 -6.76 -13.75 20.65
CA LYS A 89 -6.28 -13.56 22.04
C LYS A 89 -5.99 -14.87 22.74
N GLU A 90 -6.74 -15.92 22.41
CA GLU A 90 -6.56 -17.27 22.95
C GLU A 90 -5.43 -18.04 22.25
N ASN A 91 -4.72 -17.43 21.29
CA ASN A 91 -3.70 -18.07 20.46
C ASN A 91 -4.20 -19.35 19.77
N SER A 92 -5.49 -19.39 19.42
CA SER A 92 -6.06 -20.52 18.69
C SER A 92 -5.48 -20.56 17.28
N ARG A 93 -5.03 -21.73 16.84
CA ARG A 93 -4.62 -21.90 15.44
C ARG A 93 -5.86 -22.10 14.58
N ILE A 94 -5.96 -21.33 13.50
CA ILE A 94 -7.08 -21.38 12.57
C ILE A 94 -6.56 -21.87 11.23
N ASP A 95 -7.20 -22.88 10.64
CA ASP A 95 -6.95 -23.33 9.27
C ASP A 95 -8.23 -23.11 8.44
N VAL A 96 -8.10 -22.46 7.28
CA VAL A 96 -9.25 -21.98 6.47
C VAL A 96 -9.29 -22.64 5.10
N LYS A 97 -10.44 -23.19 4.68
CA LYS A 97 -10.62 -23.81 3.35
C LYS A 97 -11.40 -22.91 2.39
N ILE A 98 -10.69 -22.17 1.54
CA ILE A 98 -11.32 -21.31 0.52
C ILE A 98 -11.54 -22.00 -0.84
N ALA A 99 -11.21 -23.28 -0.98
CA ALA A 99 -11.49 -24.05 -2.20
C ALA A 99 -12.99 -23.96 -2.55
N ASN A 100 -13.30 -23.72 -3.81
CA ASN A 100 -14.66 -23.55 -4.32
C ASN A 100 -15.50 -22.43 -3.66
N ALA A 101 -14.91 -21.54 -2.85
CA ALA A 101 -15.63 -20.39 -2.26
C ALA A 101 -16.19 -19.44 -3.33
N GLU A 102 -15.56 -19.37 -4.51
CA GLU A 102 -16.10 -18.62 -5.66
C GLU A 102 -17.46 -19.18 -6.12
N ASN A 103 -17.62 -20.51 -6.15
CA ASN A 103 -18.88 -21.16 -6.56
C ASN A 103 -20.02 -20.89 -5.56
N ARG A 104 -19.66 -20.56 -4.33
CA ARG A 104 -20.54 -20.20 -3.20
C ARG A 104 -20.70 -18.70 -3.04
N THR A 105 -20.12 -17.91 -3.95
CA THR A 105 -20.31 -16.47 -3.99
C THR A 105 -21.64 -16.15 -4.69
N ARG A 106 -22.47 -15.34 -4.03
CA ARG A 106 -23.77 -14.87 -4.51
C ARG A 106 -23.90 -13.38 -4.23
N LYS A 107 -24.85 -12.71 -4.88
CA LYS A 107 -25.23 -11.35 -4.45
C LYS A 107 -25.98 -11.46 -3.14
N ASP A 108 -25.71 -10.55 -2.22
CA ASP A 108 -26.44 -10.50 -0.96
C ASP A 108 -27.92 -10.16 -1.23
N PRO A 109 -28.87 -10.94 -0.67
CA PRO A 109 -30.30 -10.76 -0.95
C PRO A 109 -30.87 -9.48 -0.33
N GLN A 110 -30.26 -8.96 0.73
CA GLN A 110 -30.67 -7.70 1.38
C GLN A 110 -30.06 -6.49 0.69
N ASN A 111 -28.86 -6.63 0.13
CA ASN A 111 -28.21 -5.57 -0.62
C ASN A 111 -27.46 -6.10 -1.87
N PRO A 112 -27.98 -5.93 -3.08
CA PRO A 112 -27.39 -6.51 -4.30
C PRO A 112 -26.03 -5.91 -4.69
N HIS A 113 -25.56 -4.86 -4.00
CA HIS A 113 -24.21 -4.31 -4.13
C HIS A 113 -23.16 -5.05 -3.30
N TYR A 114 -23.57 -5.94 -2.41
CA TYR A 114 -22.67 -6.79 -1.63
C TYR A 114 -22.62 -8.19 -2.22
N LEU A 115 -21.49 -8.86 -2.00
CA LEU A 115 -21.36 -10.28 -2.25
C LEU A 115 -21.40 -11.02 -0.93
N ARG A 116 -22.13 -12.14 -0.93
CA ARG A 116 -22.18 -13.10 0.15
C ARG A 116 -21.41 -14.34 -0.27
N ILE A 117 -20.51 -14.81 0.58
CA ILE A 117 -19.68 -15.99 0.35
C ILE A 117 -19.99 -16.95 1.48
N GLU A 118 -20.70 -18.02 1.16
CA GLU A 118 -21.35 -18.89 2.15
C GLU A 118 -20.51 -20.13 2.45
N ASP A 119 -20.73 -20.68 3.65
CA ASP A 119 -20.27 -21.99 4.11
C ASP A 119 -18.75 -22.20 4.09
N ILE A 120 -17.96 -21.15 4.29
CA ILE A 120 -16.50 -21.26 4.29
C ILE A 120 -16.05 -22.08 5.51
N PRO A 121 -15.42 -23.24 5.34
CA PRO A 121 -15.02 -24.09 6.44
C PRO A 121 -13.76 -23.56 7.12
N LEU A 122 -13.80 -23.52 8.45
CA LEU A 122 -12.66 -23.26 9.34
C LEU A 122 -12.49 -24.42 10.31
N LEU A 123 -11.23 -24.77 10.59
CA LEU A 123 -10.84 -25.60 11.72
C LEU A 123 -10.11 -24.72 12.71
N ILE A 124 -10.57 -24.74 13.96
CA ILE A 124 -10.00 -23.96 15.05
C ILE A 124 -9.43 -24.95 16.06
N GLN A 125 -8.12 -24.94 16.19
CA GLN A 125 -7.39 -25.70 17.18
C GLN A 125 -7.30 -24.85 18.45
N THR A 126 -8.25 -25.08 19.36
CA THR A 126 -8.21 -24.51 20.70
C THR A 126 -7.38 -25.41 21.63
N PRO A 127 -6.97 -24.94 22.82
CA PRO A 127 -6.32 -25.80 23.83
C PRO A 127 -7.19 -26.98 24.31
N GLY A 128 -8.51 -26.93 24.05
CA GLY A 128 -9.45 -28.00 24.34
C GLY A 128 -9.69 -28.90 23.12
N GLU A 129 -10.96 -29.10 22.78
CA GLU A 129 -11.33 -29.87 21.59
C GLU A 129 -11.28 -28.97 20.34
N PRO A 130 -10.81 -29.50 19.20
CA PRO A 130 -10.83 -28.76 17.94
C PRO A 130 -12.29 -28.48 17.55
N LEU A 131 -12.54 -27.26 17.08
CA LEU A 131 -13.86 -26.83 16.62
C LEU A 131 -13.86 -26.68 15.11
N GLN A 132 -14.91 -27.14 14.47
CA GLN A 132 -15.19 -26.87 13.07
C GLN A 132 -16.26 -25.79 12.98
N GLN A 133 -15.94 -24.70 12.28
CA GLN A 133 -16.89 -23.62 12.02
C GLN A 133 -17.19 -23.51 10.53
N LEU A 134 -18.42 -23.13 10.21
CA LEU A 134 -18.80 -22.60 8.90
C LEU A 134 -18.99 -21.10 9.01
N ARG A 135 -18.35 -20.37 8.10
CA ARG A 135 -18.37 -18.91 8.07
C ARG A 135 -19.08 -18.41 6.82
N THR A 136 -19.92 -17.39 6.99
CA THR A 136 -20.48 -16.63 5.88
C THR A 136 -19.96 -15.20 5.90
N LEU A 137 -19.38 -14.78 4.78
CA LEU A 137 -18.82 -13.44 4.64
C LEU A 137 -19.73 -12.59 3.77
N THR A 138 -20.08 -11.40 4.24
CA THR A 138 -20.65 -10.35 3.39
C THR A 138 -19.57 -9.32 3.12
N ILE A 139 -19.24 -9.12 1.85
CA ILE A 139 -18.21 -8.19 1.39
C ILE A 139 -18.80 -7.13 0.47
N ALA A 140 -18.25 -5.93 0.53
CA ALA A 140 -18.63 -4.83 -0.34
C ALA A 140 -17.40 -4.22 -0.99
N LYS A 141 -17.55 -3.80 -2.24
CA LYS A 141 -16.60 -2.88 -2.85
C LYS A 141 -16.74 -1.53 -2.18
N THR A 142 -15.70 -1.12 -1.47
CA THR A 142 -15.62 0.20 -0.84
C THR A 142 -14.48 0.99 -1.48
N GLY A 143 -14.61 2.31 -1.46
CA GLY A 143 -13.68 3.22 -2.12
C GLY A 143 -14.26 3.82 -3.41
N ILE A 144 -13.94 5.10 -3.65
CA ILE A 144 -14.51 5.89 -4.74
C ILE A 144 -13.63 5.80 -6.01
N ILE A 145 -12.33 5.47 -5.87
CA ILE A 145 -11.39 5.32 -7.00
C ILE A 145 -10.89 3.89 -7.19
N GLN A 146 -10.36 3.28 -6.13
CA GLN A 146 -9.98 1.87 -6.14
C GLN A 146 -11.00 1.11 -5.32
N GLN A 147 -11.93 0.46 -6.01
CA GLN A 147 -12.92 -0.39 -5.37
C GLN A 147 -12.23 -1.67 -4.88
N ARG A 148 -11.94 -1.70 -3.58
CA ARG A 148 -11.42 -2.89 -2.90
C ARG A 148 -12.52 -3.58 -2.15
N TRP A 149 -12.47 -4.90 -2.10
CA TRP A 149 -13.40 -5.65 -1.27
C TRP A 149 -13.04 -5.42 0.19
N LYS A 150 -14.05 -5.10 1.00
CA LYS A 150 -13.96 -5.01 2.45
C LYS A 150 -15.02 -5.88 3.08
N LEU A 151 -14.68 -6.42 4.23
CA LEU A 151 -15.57 -7.19 5.07
C LEU A 151 -16.61 -6.25 5.69
N ILE A 152 -17.87 -6.56 5.43
CA ILE A 152 -19.02 -5.90 6.04
C ILE A 152 -19.58 -6.76 7.17
N ARG A 153 -19.52 -8.07 7.00
CA ARG A 153 -19.97 -9.04 8.00
C ARG A 153 -19.19 -10.35 7.89
N ASP A 154 -18.87 -10.90 9.04
CA ASP A 154 -18.35 -12.25 9.23
C ASP A 154 -19.34 -12.95 10.18
N GLU A 155 -20.00 -14.01 9.73
CA GLU A 155 -21.02 -14.73 10.50
C GLU A 155 -20.57 -16.17 10.71
N VAL A 156 -20.60 -16.65 11.97
CA VAL A 156 -20.58 -18.09 12.27
C VAL A 156 -21.96 -18.64 11.96
N THR A 157 -22.07 -19.53 10.97
CA THR A 157 -23.34 -20.17 10.59
C THR A 157 -23.50 -21.56 11.18
N SER A 158 -22.40 -22.24 11.48
CA SER A 158 -22.38 -23.49 12.25
C SER A 158 -21.09 -23.56 13.06
N GLU A 159 -21.15 -24.19 14.23
CA GLU A 159 -20.02 -24.51 15.09
C GLU A 159 -20.28 -25.88 15.73
N GLU A 160 -19.38 -26.83 15.50
CA GLU A 160 -19.48 -28.19 16.00
C GLU A 160 -18.09 -28.66 16.46
N ILE A 161 -18.03 -29.59 17.41
CA ILE A 161 -16.78 -30.26 17.77
C ILE A 161 -16.30 -31.05 16.55
N ALA A 162 -15.05 -30.85 16.15
CA ALA A 162 -14.47 -31.50 14.98
C ALA A 162 -14.24 -32.98 15.28
N THR A 163 -15.21 -33.81 14.90
CA THR A 163 -15.14 -35.28 15.03
C THR A 163 -14.29 -35.93 13.93
N ASP A 164 -14.09 -35.22 12.81
CA ASP A 164 -13.29 -35.66 11.68
C ASP A 164 -12.38 -34.51 11.15
N ILE A 165 -11.22 -34.37 11.78
CA ILE A 165 -10.18 -33.43 11.38
C ILE A 165 -9.47 -33.82 10.07
N THR A 166 -9.66 -35.06 9.55
CA THR A 166 -9.05 -35.48 8.28
C THR A 166 -9.59 -34.68 7.10
N SER A 167 -10.82 -34.18 7.24
CA SER A 167 -11.43 -33.23 6.30
C SER A 167 -10.75 -31.86 6.27
N PHE A 168 -9.83 -31.54 7.19
CA PHE A 168 -9.00 -30.33 7.22
C PHE A 168 -7.50 -30.60 7.15
N GLU A 169 -7.10 -31.85 7.26
CA GLU A 169 -5.80 -32.32 6.79
C GLU A 169 -5.59 -31.75 5.38
N PRO A 170 -4.39 -31.25 5.05
CA PRO A 170 -4.14 -30.68 3.75
C PRO A 170 -4.57 -31.72 2.75
N GLU A 171 -5.71 -31.48 2.08
CA GLU A 171 -6.15 -32.34 1.00
C GLU A 171 -4.89 -32.49 0.15
N GLU A 172 -4.43 -33.72 -0.04
CA GLU A 172 -3.76 -34.08 -1.26
C GLU A 172 -4.76 -33.80 -2.36
N SER A 173 -4.91 -32.52 -2.63
CA SER A 173 -5.86 -31.98 -3.55
C SER A 173 -5.38 -32.56 -4.85
N VAL A 174 -6.15 -33.50 -5.40
CA VAL A 174 -6.17 -33.78 -6.83
C VAL A 174 -6.83 -32.59 -7.55
N VAL A 175 -6.50 -31.36 -7.15
CA VAL A 175 -6.10 -30.35 -8.13
C VAL A 175 -4.92 -31.01 -8.83
N GLU A 176 -4.80 -30.92 -10.15
CA GLU A 176 -3.48 -31.12 -10.75
C GLU A 176 -2.55 -30.04 -10.17
N ARG A 177 -2.05 -30.24 -8.93
CA ARG A 177 -0.71 -29.88 -8.51
C ARG A 177 0.19 -30.70 -9.40
N LYS A 178 0.21 -30.30 -10.66
CA LYS A 178 1.39 -30.38 -11.47
C LYS A 178 2.48 -29.87 -10.54
N SER A 179 3.41 -30.76 -10.22
CA SER A 179 4.58 -30.44 -9.42
C SER A 179 5.13 -29.09 -9.92
N SER A 180 5.85 -28.33 -9.10
CA SER A 180 6.42 -27.07 -9.57
C SER A 180 7.25 -27.21 -10.87
N SER A 181 7.62 -28.43 -11.31
CA SER A 181 8.20 -28.70 -12.63
C SER A 181 7.21 -28.82 -13.81
N ASP A 182 5.92 -29.09 -13.58
CA ASP A 182 4.97 -29.46 -14.64
C ASP A 182 4.09 -28.30 -15.13
N SER A 183 4.07 -27.16 -14.43
CA SER A 183 3.30 -25.99 -14.85
C SER A 183 3.91 -25.36 -16.13
N PRO A 184 3.11 -25.07 -17.17
CA PRO A 184 3.62 -24.59 -18.47
C PRO A 184 4.20 -23.18 -18.42
N VAL A 185 4.05 -22.47 -17.30
CA VAL A 185 4.60 -21.12 -17.08
C VAL A 185 5.91 -21.13 -16.29
N VAL A 186 6.37 -22.27 -15.78
CA VAL A 186 7.62 -22.38 -15.00
C VAL A 186 8.83 -21.85 -15.77
N PRO A 187 9.04 -22.19 -17.07
CA PRO A 187 10.12 -21.60 -17.84
C PRO A 187 10.01 -20.07 -18.00
N PHE A 188 8.80 -19.52 -17.94
CA PHE A 188 8.58 -18.07 -17.97
C PHE A 188 8.94 -17.42 -16.63
N VAL A 189 8.52 -18.02 -15.51
CA VAL A 189 8.86 -17.53 -14.16
C VAL A 189 10.37 -17.58 -13.92
N LEU A 190 11.07 -18.60 -14.41
CA LEU A 190 12.54 -18.65 -14.36
C LEU A 190 13.20 -17.53 -15.17
N LYS A 191 12.65 -17.18 -16.34
CA LYS A 191 13.12 -16.00 -17.12
C LYS A 191 12.89 -14.70 -16.38
N TRP A 192 11.76 -14.58 -15.68
CA TRP A 192 11.45 -13.44 -14.82
C TRP A 192 12.44 -13.35 -13.65
N LYS A 193 12.61 -14.43 -12.87
CA LYS A 193 13.60 -14.54 -11.79
C LYS A 193 14.99 -14.13 -12.27
N ASN A 194 15.43 -14.70 -13.37
CA ASN A 194 16.74 -14.39 -13.92
C ASN A 194 16.88 -12.91 -14.33
N ALA A 195 15.84 -12.30 -14.92
CA ALA A 195 15.87 -10.89 -15.26
C ALA A 195 16.00 -9.98 -14.01
N LEU A 196 15.35 -10.38 -12.91
CA LEU A 196 15.44 -9.70 -11.63
C LEU A 196 16.85 -9.84 -11.03
N GLU A 197 17.35 -11.07 -10.87
CA GLU A 197 18.65 -11.34 -10.22
C GLU A 197 19.84 -10.82 -11.02
N THR A 198 19.73 -10.75 -12.35
CA THR A 198 20.77 -10.17 -13.21
C THR A 198 20.64 -8.65 -13.38
N LYS A 199 19.66 -8.02 -12.74
CA LYS A 199 19.38 -6.58 -12.84
C LYS A 199 19.13 -6.10 -14.27
N ASP A 200 18.67 -7.01 -15.15
CA ASP A 200 18.46 -6.73 -16.58
C ASP A 200 17.05 -6.17 -16.81
N VAL A 201 16.94 -4.86 -16.65
CA VAL A 201 15.69 -4.11 -16.89
C VAL A 201 15.17 -4.36 -18.30
N LYS A 202 16.02 -4.44 -19.33
CA LYS A 202 15.56 -4.65 -20.71
C LYS A 202 14.89 -6.02 -20.86
N LYS A 203 15.52 -7.06 -20.31
CA LYS A 203 14.97 -8.42 -20.30
C LYS A 203 13.67 -8.47 -19.52
N TYR A 204 13.63 -7.88 -18.33
CA TYR A 204 12.40 -7.78 -17.54
C TYR A 204 11.27 -7.08 -18.31
N THR A 205 11.55 -5.91 -18.89
CA THR A 205 10.61 -5.14 -19.70
C THR A 205 10.08 -5.93 -20.91
N SER A 206 10.88 -6.83 -21.49
CA SER A 206 10.48 -7.67 -22.62
C SER A 206 9.48 -8.77 -22.26
N LEU A 207 9.44 -9.18 -20.99
CA LEU A 207 8.52 -10.20 -20.48
C LEU A 207 7.08 -9.68 -20.38
N TRP A 208 6.92 -8.38 -20.22
CA TRP A 208 5.61 -7.75 -20.11
C TRP A 208 4.82 -7.76 -21.42
N ASP A 209 3.50 -7.94 -21.32
CA ASP A 209 2.59 -7.54 -22.38
C ASP A 209 2.57 -6.01 -22.48
N LYS A 210 2.64 -5.47 -23.72
CA LYS A 210 2.75 -4.02 -23.95
C LYS A 210 1.54 -3.26 -23.43
N LYS A 211 0.32 -3.81 -23.56
CA LYS A 211 -0.91 -3.16 -23.08
C LYS A 211 -0.98 -3.27 -21.56
N ALA A 212 -0.68 -4.45 -21.01
CA ALA A 212 -0.67 -4.66 -19.57
C ALA A 212 0.35 -3.77 -18.85
N ARG A 213 1.57 -3.63 -19.39
CA ARG A 213 2.60 -2.72 -18.86
C ARG A 213 2.12 -1.28 -18.78
N LYS A 214 1.38 -0.81 -19.79
CA LYS A 214 0.80 0.54 -19.79
C LYS A 214 -0.32 0.65 -18.74
N ALA A 215 -1.18 -0.36 -18.65
CA ALA A 215 -2.30 -0.39 -17.70
C ALA A 215 -1.86 -0.54 -16.23
N LYS A 216 -0.74 -1.21 -15.99
CA LYS A 216 -0.14 -1.50 -14.69
C LYS A 216 1.20 -0.78 -14.53
N ASN A 217 1.27 0.47 -14.99
CA ASN A 217 2.53 1.22 -15.02
C ASN A 217 3.14 1.35 -13.62
N ASP A 218 2.33 1.57 -12.58
CA ASP A 218 2.83 1.73 -11.21
C ASP A 218 3.56 0.46 -10.72
N ASN A 219 2.94 -0.71 -10.90
CA ASN A 219 3.55 -2.01 -10.57
C ASN A 219 4.83 -2.25 -11.37
N TYR A 220 4.81 -1.91 -12.67
CA TYR A 220 6.00 -2.00 -13.52
C TYR A 220 7.14 -1.09 -13.04
N GLN A 221 6.85 0.18 -12.73
CA GLN A 221 7.88 1.12 -12.25
C GLN A 221 8.45 0.69 -10.89
N LEU A 222 7.59 0.23 -9.98
CA LEU A 222 8.02 -0.29 -8.68
C LEU A 222 9.00 -1.45 -8.84
N ALA A 223 8.65 -2.43 -9.68
CA ALA A 223 9.54 -3.56 -9.95
C ALA A 223 10.85 -3.12 -10.63
N VAL A 224 10.82 -2.17 -11.57
CA VAL A 224 12.04 -1.62 -12.20
C VAL A 224 12.96 -0.94 -11.18
N VAL A 225 12.41 -0.21 -10.21
CA VAL A 225 13.19 0.38 -9.12
C VAL A 225 13.85 -0.72 -8.28
N GLN A 226 13.11 -1.77 -7.92
CA GLN A 226 13.65 -2.87 -7.12
C GLN A 226 14.71 -3.70 -7.88
N ILE A 227 14.56 -3.87 -9.20
CA ILE A 227 15.56 -4.54 -10.05
C ILE A 227 16.92 -3.83 -10.02
N SER A 228 16.96 -2.53 -9.68
CA SER A 228 18.24 -1.82 -9.53
C SER A 228 18.99 -2.18 -8.24
N GLN A 229 18.35 -2.87 -7.30
CA GLN A 229 18.94 -3.34 -6.05
C GLN A 229 19.55 -4.73 -6.22
N ASP A 230 20.34 -5.17 -5.24
CA ASP A 230 20.76 -6.56 -5.18
C ASP A 230 19.62 -7.41 -4.65
N LEU A 231 19.26 -8.48 -5.34
CA LEU A 231 18.10 -9.28 -4.97
C LEU A 231 18.29 -10.75 -5.32
N THR A 232 17.70 -11.60 -4.49
CA THR A 232 17.58 -13.05 -4.68
C THR A 232 16.11 -13.42 -4.71
N VAL A 233 15.71 -14.29 -5.63
CA VAL A 233 14.33 -14.75 -5.77
C VAL A 233 14.24 -16.20 -5.34
N ASP A 234 13.41 -16.53 -4.35
CA ASP A 234 13.10 -17.92 -4.02
C ASP A 234 11.73 -18.32 -4.60
N LEU A 235 11.75 -19.42 -5.34
CA LEU A 235 10.58 -20.03 -5.98
C LEU A 235 10.19 -21.36 -5.30
N SER A 236 10.87 -21.76 -4.22
CA SER A 236 10.64 -23.03 -3.53
C SER A 236 9.19 -23.17 -3.04
N GLN A 237 8.59 -22.06 -2.61
CA GLN A 237 7.23 -21.97 -2.11
C GLN A 237 6.22 -21.46 -3.16
N ALA A 238 6.66 -21.24 -4.40
CA ALA A 238 5.82 -20.64 -5.43
C ALA A 238 4.66 -21.58 -5.82
N ILE A 239 3.44 -21.05 -5.77
CA ILE A 239 2.21 -21.79 -6.09
C ILE A 239 1.74 -21.39 -7.49
N TYR A 240 1.61 -22.37 -8.38
CA TYR A 240 1.19 -22.16 -9.77
C TYR A 240 -0.27 -22.56 -9.96
N THR A 241 -1.15 -21.58 -10.10
CA THR A 241 -2.60 -21.82 -10.23
C THR A 241 -3.09 -21.40 -11.61
N SER A 242 -3.68 -22.34 -12.37
CA SER A 242 -4.44 -21.98 -13.56
C SER A 242 -5.70 -21.22 -13.16
N ILE A 243 -5.98 -20.08 -13.79
CA ILE A 243 -7.19 -19.33 -13.48
C ILE A 243 -8.40 -20.06 -14.07
N ALA A 244 -9.45 -20.21 -13.25
CA ALA A 244 -10.69 -20.86 -13.67
C ALA A 244 -11.20 -20.25 -14.98
N PHE A 245 -11.69 -21.11 -15.88
CA PHE A 245 -12.18 -20.72 -17.20
C PHE A 245 -11.13 -20.12 -18.16
N SER A 246 -9.83 -20.18 -17.82
CA SER A 246 -8.75 -19.74 -18.70
C SER A 246 -7.64 -20.78 -18.82
N LYS A 247 -7.56 -21.46 -19.97
CA LYS A 247 -6.42 -22.33 -20.32
C LYS A 247 -5.14 -21.55 -20.64
N THR A 248 -5.22 -20.23 -20.72
CA THR A 248 -4.11 -19.37 -21.15
C THR A 248 -3.63 -18.44 -20.05
N ARG A 249 -4.18 -18.50 -18.83
CA ARG A 249 -3.81 -17.58 -17.75
C ARG A 249 -3.49 -18.33 -16.47
N TYR A 250 -2.41 -17.90 -15.85
CA TYR A 250 -1.88 -18.47 -14.62
C TYR A 250 -1.63 -17.35 -13.61
N LEU A 251 -1.90 -17.65 -12.35
CA LEU A 251 -1.43 -16.92 -11.19
C LEU A 251 -0.25 -17.69 -10.62
N VAL A 252 0.84 -16.99 -10.31
CA VAL A 252 1.98 -17.57 -9.59
C VAL A 252 2.16 -16.76 -8.32
N ASP A 253 1.87 -17.37 -7.19
CA ASP A 253 1.83 -16.69 -5.90
C ASP A 253 2.93 -17.22 -4.97
N ASN A 254 3.11 -16.57 -3.82
CA ASN A 254 4.03 -16.98 -2.77
C ASN A 254 5.51 -17.04 -3.25
N ILE A 255 5.87 -16.14 -4.15
CA ILE A 255 7.25 -15.96 -4.59
C ILE A 255 7.96 -15.04 -3.59
N SER A 256 9.04 -15.50 -2.98
CA SER A 256 9.82 -14.67 -2.07
C SER A 256 10.91 -13.92 -2.85
N VAL A 257 10.98 -12.60 -2.70
CA VAL A 257 12.05 -11.78 -3.26
C VAL A 257 12.77 -11.06 -2.14
N THR A 258 14.01 -11.48 -1.89
CA THR A 258 14.89 -10.93 -0.88
C THR A 258 15.77 -9.86 -1.49
N ILE A 259 15.81 -8.68 -0.88
CA ILE A 259 16.69 -7.57 -1.26
C ILE A 259 17.92 -7.62 -0.35
N HIS A 260 19.09 -7.45 -0.96
CA HIS A 260 20.39 -7.40 -0.30
C HIS A 260 21.05 -6.03 -0.51
N SER A 261 21.90 -5.64 0.43
CA SER A 261 22.82 -4.50 0.31
C SER A 261 24.19 -4.94 0.79
N ASN A 262 25.18 -4.85 -0.10
CA ASN A 262 26.56 -5.26 0.18
C ASN A 262 26.68 -6.70 0.73
N GLY A 263 25.86 -7.62 0.20
CA GLY A 263 25.83 -9.02 0.66
C GLY A 263 25.00 -9.27 1.92
N ASN A 264 24.54 -8.23 2.61
CA ASN A 264 23.68 -8.36 3.78
C ASN A 264 22.20 -8.39 3.38
N PHE A 265 21.43 -9.24 4.05
CA PHE A 265 19.97 -9.28 3.96
C PHE A 265 19.36 -7.94 4.41
N ILE A 266 18.41 -7.41 3.65
CA ILE A 266 17.61 -6.23 4.05
C ILE A 266 16.18 -6.66 4.39
N GLU A 267 15.48 -7.23 3.41
CA GLU A 267 14.06 -7.53 3.52
C GLU A 267 13.62 -8.57 2.48
N THR A 268 12.58 -9.35 2.79
CA THR A 268 11.91 -10.26 1.86
C THR A 268 10.48 -9.83 1.65
N HIS A 269 10.08 -9.71 0.38
CA HIS A 269 8.72 -9.42 -0.03
C HIS A 269 8.11 -10.63 -0.72
N SER A 270 6.84 -10.91 -0.44
CA SER A 270 6.08 -11.83 -1.28
C SER A 270 5.71 -11.15 -2.60
N ARG A 271 5.66 -11.92 -3.69
CA ARG A 271 5.22 -11.46 -5.00
C ARG A 271 4.20 -12.40 -5.61
N THR A 272 3.28 -11.78 -6.34
CA THR A 272 2.26 -12.46 -7.12
C THR A 272 2.36 -12.05 -8.58
N LEU A 273 2.55 -13.02 -9.47
CA LEU A 273 2.61 -12.81 -10.92
C LEU A 273 1.29 -13.24 -11.57
N THR A 274 0.77 -12.40 -12.46
CA THR A 274 -0.29 -12.80 -13.40
C THR A 274 0.33 -12.97 -14.78
N ILE A 275 0.25 -14.18 -15.33
CA ILE A 275 0.87 -14.55 -16.61
C ILE A 275 -0.22 -15.00 -17.58
N ASP A 276 -0.17 -14.54 -18.84
CA ASP A 276 -1.16 -14.88 -19.86
C ASP A 276 -0.48 -15.18 -21.20
N LYS A 277 -1.05 -16.10 -21.98
CA LYS A 277 -0.55 -16.46 -23.31
C LYS A 277 -1.08 -15.47 -24.34
N ARG A 278 -0.23 -14.59 -24.85
CA ARG A 278 -0.59 -13.50 -25.77
C ARG A 278 0.06 -13.68 -27.15
N GLY A 279 -0.64 -13.24 -28.20
CA GLY A 279 -0.15 -13.27 -29.59
C GLY A 279 -1.17 -13.86 -30.56
N PHE A 280 -1.20 -13.37 -31.80
CA PHE A 280 -2.13 -13.82 -32.84
C PHE A 280 -1.64 -15.06 -33.59
N LEU A 281 -0.35 -15.10 -33.94
CA LEU A 281 0.27 -16.22 -34.68
C LEU A 281 1.21 -17.06 -33.81
N PHE A 282 2.01 -16.44 -32.94
CA PHE A 282 2.89 -17.12 -31.99
C PHE A 282 2.52 -16.71 -30.56
N ARG A 283 1.72 -17.57 -29.91
CA ARG A 283 1.25 -17.33 -28.55
C ARG A 283 2.39 -17.57 -27.57
N ASN A 284 2.95 -16.49 -27.03
CA ASN A 284 3.99 -16.52 -26.01
C ASN A 284 3.42 -16.11 -24.66
N TRP A 285 3.97 -16.69 -23.59
CA TRP A 285 3.68 -16.23 -22.24
C TRP A 285 4.15 -14.78 -22.07
N LYS A 286 3.31 -13.97 -21.45
CA LYS A 286 3.56 -12.57 -21.14
C LYS A 286 3.12 -12.25 -19.72
N LEU A 287 3.88 -11.39 -19.06
CA LEU A 287 3.57 -10.86 -17.75
C LEU A 287 2.48 -9.80 -17.90
N ILE A 288 1.40 -9.97 -17.16
CA ILE A 288 0.25 -9.06 -17.11
C ILE A 288 0.32 -8.21 -15.85
N ASN A 289 0.78 -8.79 -14.74
CA ASN A 289 0.95 -8.11 -13.48
C ASN A 289 2.14 -8.71 -12.72
N ASP A 290 2.91 -7.84 -12.06
CA ASP A 290 3.95 -8.17 -11.10
C ASP A 290 3.60 -7.40 -9.84
N GLU A 291 2.88 -8.06 -8.94
CA GLU A 291 2.40 -7.43 -7.71
C GLU A 291 3.38 -7.73 -6.59
N VAL A 292 3.89 -6.66 -5.98
CA VAL A 292 4.70 -6.75 -4.76
C VAL A 292 3.72 -6.76 -3.60
N GLY A 293 3.65 -7.89 -2.89
CA GLY A 293 2.86 -8.04 -1.67
C GLY A 293 3.35 -7.06 -0.60
N GLY A 294 2.42 -6.48 0.16
CA GLY A 294 2.73 -5.49 1.19
C GLY A 294 3.19 -6.09 2.52
N ASP A 295 3.33 -7.42 2.60
CA ASP A 295 3.64 -8.13 3.83
C ASP A 295 5.13 -8.52 3.85
N PHE A 296 5.87 -7.95 4.81
CA PHE A 296 7.24 -8.34 5.12
C PHE A 296 7.20 -9.70 5.83
N ILE A 297 7.91 -10.71 5.30
CA ILE A 297 8.14 -11.96 6.04
C ILE A 297 9.47 -11.81 6.76
N SER A 298 9.42 -11.49 8.05
CA SER A 298 10.59 -11.42 8.93
C SER A 298 10.75 -12.74 9.69
N ASP A 299 11.02 -13.83 8.99
CA ASP A 299 11.40 -15.08 9.64
C ASP A 299 12.92 -15.13 9.77
N ILE A 300 13.44 -14.58 10.87
CA ILE A 300 14.78 -14.92 11.35
C ILE A 300 14.61 -16.11 12.30
N PRO A 301 15.29 -17.25 12.11
CA PRO A 301 15.31 -18.30 13.11
C PRO A 301 16.02 -17.80 14.37
N LEU A 302 15.27 -17.62 15.46
CA LEU A 302 15.75 -17.23 16.77
C LEU A 302 16.78 -18.25 17.29
N THR A 303 18.04 -17.83 17.39
CA THR A 303 19.01 -18.49 18.27
C THR A 303 19.02 -17.72 19.58
N GLN A 304 18.69 -18.41 20.68
CA GLN A 304 18.67 -17.90 22.05
C GLN A 304 20.09 -17.52 22.51
N GLU A 305 20.27 -16.28 22.98
CA GLU A 305 21.34 -15.92 23.91
C GLU A 305 20.74 -15.26 25.16
N ASP A 306 21.29 -15.63 26.32
CA ASP A 306 20.80 -15.34 27.67
C ASP A 306 20.85 -13.84 28.06
N PRO A 307 19.97 -13.38 28.98
CA PRO A 307 19.92 -11.97 29.37
C PRO A 307 20.95 -11.62 30.45
N ILE A 308 21.76 -10.59 30.20
CA ILE A 308 22.56 -9.90 31.22
C ILE A 308 21.67 -8.90 31.95
N THR A 309 21.59 -9.03 33.28
CA THR A 309 20.85 -8.18 34.20
C THR A 309 21.64 -6.90 34.52
N VAL A 310 21.03 -5.73 34.32
CA VAL A 310 21.46 -4.46 34.95
C VAL A 310 20.22 -3.69 35.42
N ASP A 311 20.20 -3.35 36.70
CA ASP A 311 19.15 -2.55 37.36
C ASP A 311 19.07 -1.11 36.81
N PRO A 312 17.86 -0.56 36.58
CA PRO A 312 17.69 0.86 36.29
C PRO A 312 17.35 1.69 37.54
N LEU A 313 18.05 2.81 37.70
CA LEU A 313 17.58 3.94 38.52
C LEU A 313 16.51 4.75 37.76
N PRO A 314 15.56 5.39 38.46
CA PRO A 314 14.37 5.95 37.84
C PRO A 314 14.62 7.33 37.23
N VAL A 315 14.31 7.47 35.95
CA VAL A 315 14.09 8.77 35.30
C VAL A 315 12.71 8.72 34.66
N GLU A 316 11.79 9.54 35.17
CA GLU A 316 10.49 9.78 34.53
C GLU A 316 10.72 10.42 33.16
N HIS A 317 10.51 9.64 32.10
CA HIS A 317 10.34 10.13 30.74
C HIS A 317 8.98 9.65 30.22
N ASP A 318 8.20 10.58 29.66
CA ASP A 318 6.93 10.35 28.96
C ASP A 318 7.02 9.08 28.10
N SER A 319 6.33 8.03 28.54
CA SER A 319 6.51 6.64 28.11
C SER A 319 5.85 6.28 26.79
N ASP A 320 5.28 7.24 26.06
CA ASP A 320 4.44 6.96 24.87
C ASP A 320 5.16 7.14 23.51
N ILE A 321 6.46 7.48 23.51
CA ILE A 321 7.16 7.84 22.26
C ILE A 321 7.89 6.65 21.61
N PHE A 322 8.29 5.64 22.37
CA PHE A 322 9.24 4.62 21.88
C PHE A 322 8.65 3.21 21.82
N ASN A 323 8.37 2.73 20.61
CA ASN A 323 8.08 1.31 20.36
C ASN A 323 9.21 0.68 19.54
N GLY A 324 9.65 -0.55 19.86
CA GLY A 324 10.64 -1.29 19.06
C GLY A 324 11.85 -1.87 19.82
N THR A 325 12.52 -2.83 19.19
CA THR A 325 13.56 -3.70 19.79
C THR A 325 14.99 -3.15 19.69
N ALA A 326 15.18 -1.96 19.10
CA ALA A 326 16.52 -1.40 18.89
C ALA A 326 17.26 -1.08 20.21
N PRO A 327 18.61 -1.19 20.22
CA PRO A 327 19.45 -0.73 21.33
C PRO A 327 19.21 0.73 21.71
N LEU A 328 19.44 1.08 22.99
CA LEU A 328 19.17 2.42 23.53
C LEU A 328 19.96 3.53 22.82
N ASP A 329 21.21 3.26 22.43
CA ASP A 329 22.04 4.23 21.70
C ASP A 329 21.47 4.55 20.31
N THR A 330 20.93 3.55 19.63
CA THR A 330 20.21 3.72 18.36
C THR A 330 18.94 4.55 18.55
N LYS A 331 18.16 4.24 19.59
CA LYS A 331 16.96 5.04 19.94
C LYS A 331 17.32 6.51 20.15
N LEU A 332 18.37 6.77 20.92
CA LEU A 332 18.87 8.13 21.17
C LEU A 332 19.35 8.85 19.90
N LYS A 333 20.12 8.17 19.04
CA LYS A 333 20.62 8.74 17.76
C LYS A 333 19.47 9.12 16.83
N VAL A 334 18.48 8.24 16.67
CA VAL A 334 17.30 8.50 15.82
C VAL A 334 16.50 9.67 16.37
N SER A 335 16.25 9.71 17.69
CA SER A 335 15.57 10.84 18.33
C SER A 335 16.30 12.16 18.13
N GLN A 336 17.64 12.18 18.21
CA GLN A 336 18.44 13.38 17.95
C GLN A 336 18.33 13.86 16.51
N ILE A 337 18.36 12.94 15.54
CA ILE A 337 18.21 13.27 14.12
C ILE A 337 16.80 13.81 13.83
N LEU A 338 15.78 13.19 14.40
CA LEU A 338 14.40 13.63 14.27
C LEU A 338 14.16 14.98 14.95
N ALA A 339 14.72 15.22 16.13
CA ALA A 339 14.67 16.52 16.81
C ALA A 339 15.38 17.60 15.98
N LYS A 340 16.55 17.29 15.42
CA LYS A 340 17.29 18.20 14.51
C LYS A 340 16.49 18.50 13.25
N TRP A 341 15.83 17.49 12.68
CA TRP A 341 14.96 17.65 11.51
C TRP A 341 13.76 18.53 11.80
N GLN A 342 13.11 18.29 12.94
CA GLN A 342 11.97 19.06 13.43
C GLN A 342 12.36 20.52 13.57
N GLN A 343 13.42 20.78 14.35
CA GLN A 343 13.91 22.12 14.61
C GLN A 343 14.32 22.84 13.32
N ALA A 344 15.05 22.18 12.42
CA ALA A 344 15.43 22.79 11.15
C ALA A 344 14.22 23.18 10.29
N TRP A 345 13.12 22.42 10.36
CA TRP A 345 11.88 22.78 9.67
C TRP A 345 11.18 23.98 10.34
N GLU A 346 11.05 23.96 11.66
CA GLU A 346 10.42 25.04 12.45
C GLU A 346 11.19 26.38 12.28
N ASP A 347 12.52 26.32 12.36
CA ASP A 347 13.44 27.46 12.19
C ASP A 347 13.63 27.87 10.72
N LYS A 348 13.07 27.10 9.78
CA LYS A 348 13.19 27.31 8.32
C LYS A 348 14.64 27.24 7.82
N ASP A 349 15.51 26.56 8.54
CA ASP A 349 16.87 26.22 8.12
C ASP A 349 16.81 25.13 7.05
N LEU A 350 16.71 25.59 5.80
CA LEU A 350 16.55 24.71 4.65
C LEU A 350 17.77 23.82 4.42
N ASP A 351 18.99 24.29 4.69
CA ASP A 351 20.18 23.50 4.40
C ASP A 351 20.35 22.37 5.42
N THR A 352 20.12 22.66 6.71
CA THR A 352 20.09 21.62 7.75
C THR A 352 18.95 20.64 7.50
N TYR A 353 17.74 21.12 7.19
CA TYR A 353 16.60 20.28 6.86
C TYR A 353 16.91 19.32 5.71
N MET A 354 17.48 19.81 4.61
CA MET A 354 17.80 19.00 3.44
C MET A 354 18.98 18.05 3.67
N SER A 355 19.89 18.34 4.61
CA SER A 355 21.03 17.48 4.94
C SER A 355 20.62 16.13 5.55
N ILE A 356 19.45 16.09 6.19
CA ILE A 356 18.92 14.91 6.88
C ILE A 356 18.26 13.94 5.88
N TYR A 357 17.95 14.37 4.66
CA TYR A 357 17.44 13.50 3.61
C TYR A 357 18.59 12.80 2.88
N ALA A 358 18.42 11.50 2.64
CA ALA A 358 19.30 10.75 1.77
C ALA A 358 19.26 11.30 0.34
N GLU A 359 20.35 11.15 -0.41
CA GLU A 359 20.46 11.76 -1.75
C GLU A 359 19.38 11.26 -2.72
N LYS A 360 19.00 9.99 -2.57
CA LYS A 360 17.95 9.33 -3.37
C LYS A 360 16.63 9.19 -2.61
N ALA A 361 16.36 10.04 -1.63
CA ALA A 361 15.13 9.96 -0.83
C ALA A 361 13.87 10.00 -1.71
N LEU A 362 12.94 9.07 -1.47
CA LEU A 362 11.65 9.00 -2.15
C LEU A 362 10.64 9.88 -1.43
N ILE A 363 10.23 10.98 -2.08
CA ILE A 363 9.31 11.94 -1.47
C ILE A 363 7.97 11.89 -2.19
N THR A 364 6.97 11.35 -1.51
CA THR A 364 5.60 11.21 -2.00
C THR A 364 4.71 12.32 -1.45
N ARG A 365 3.88 12.87 -2.32
CA ARG A 365 2.91 13.93 -2.01
C ARG A 365 1.54 13.45 -2.45
N VAL A 366 0.68 13.15 -1.49
CA VAL A 366 -0.68 12.67 -1.72
C VAL A 366 -1.65 13.82 -1.48
N THR A 367 -2.44 14.16 -2.49
CA THR A 367 -3.57 15.08 -2.33
C THR A 367 -4.85 14.27 -2.32
N VAL A 368 -5.61 14.36 -1.23
CA VAL A 368 -6.90 13.71 -1.05
C VAL A 368 -7.98 14.76 -1.23
N ARG A 369 -8.64 14.80 -2.39
CA ARG A 369 -9.71 15.77 -2.67
C ARG A 369 -11.04 15.07 -2.93
N GLY A 370 -12.06 15.31 -2.12
CA GLY A 370 -13.36 14.62 -2.26
C GLY A 370 -13.23 13.09 -2.21
N GLY A 371 -12.36 12.58 -1.35
CA GLY A 371 -12.05 11.15 -1.23
C GLY A 371 -11.18 10.59 -2.36
N ARG A 372 -10.61 11.46 -3.21
CA ARG A 372 -9.73 11.08 -4.32
C ARG A 372 -8.27 11.34 -4.02
N GLU A 373 -7.44 10.30 -3.98
CA GLU A 373 -5.99 10.43 -3.79
C GLU A 373 -5.26 10.62 -5.13
N THR A 374 -4.44 11.65 -5.21
CA THR A 374 -3.52 11.89 -6.33
C THR A 374 -2.11 12.00 -5.76
N SER A 375 -1.23 11.08 -6.15
CA SER A 375 0.15 11.08 -5.71
C SER A 375 1.05 11.76 -6.72
N THR A 376 1.98 12.58 -6.23
CA THR A 376 3.09 13.13 -7.00
C THR A 376 4.40 12.81 -6.29
N TYR A 377 5.43 12.50 -7.07
CA TYR A 377 6.75 12.15 -6.55
C TYR A 377 7.68 13.35 -6.73
N LEU A 378 8.50 13.58 -5.72
CA LEU A 378 9.54 14.59 -5.74
C LEU A 378 10.89 13.92 -5.48
N ASN A 379 11.92 14.41 -6.16
CA ASN A 379 13.29 14.20 -5.74
C ASN A 379 13.72 15.26 -4.72
N LYS A 380 14.88 15.07 -4.10
CA LYS A 380 15.46 15.96 -3.09
C LYS A 380 15.59 17.42 -3.55
N SER A 381 15.97 17.66 -4.81
CA SER A 381 16.05 19.01 -5.38
C SER A 381 14.69 19.69 -5.51
N GLN A 382 13.69 18.96 -6.00
CA GLN A 382 12.30 19.45 -6.09
C GLN A 382 11.70 19.72 -4.71
N LEU A 383 12.01 18.88 -3.71
CA LEU A 383 11.65 19.14 -2.32
C LEU A 383 12.29 20.44 -1.82
N LYS A 384 13.61 20.62 -2.00
CA LYS A 384 14.33 21.84 -1.59
C LYS A 384 13.68 23.10 -2.17
N GLN A 385 13.33 23.09 -3.45
CA GLN A 385 12.66 24.21 -4.11
C GLN A 385 11.27 24.49 -3.53
N LYS A 386 10.47 23.45 -3.24
CA LYS A 386 9.16 23.62 -2.61
C LYS A 386 9.28 24.15 -1.19
N MET A 387 10.19 23.60 -0.38
CA MET A 387 10.44 24.06 0.99
C MET A 387 10.93 25.51 1.01
N LYS A 388 11.78 25.91 0.07
CA LYS A 388 12.18 27.33 -0.10
C LYS A 388 10.98 28.25 -0.30
N LYS A 389 10.00 27.84 -1.13
CA LYS A 389 8.76 28.61 -1.33
C LYS A 389 7.89 28.63 -0.07
N LEU A 390 7.75 27.48 0.61
CA LEU A 390 6.97 27.37 1.85
C LEU A 390 7.54 28.28 2.96
N ASN A 391 8.86 28.31 3.15
CA ASN A 391 9.50 29.13 4.18
C ASN A 391 9.27 30.64 3.97
N LEU A 392 9.03 31.07 2.73
CA LEU A 392 8.63 32.44 2.42
C LEU A 392 7.17 32.72 2.73
N MET A 393 6.28 31.72 2.57
CA MET A 393 4.83 31.86 2.70
C MET A 393 4.33 31.77 4.15
N TYR A 394 4.99 31.01 5.03
CA TYR A 394 4.54 30.79 6.41
C TYR A 394 5.34 31.63 7.42
N SER A 395 4.65 32.24 8.40
CA SER A 395 5.26 33.03 9.48
C SER A 395 5.79 32.11 10.56
N GLU A 396 5.07 31.02 10.81
CA GLU A 396 5.32 30.07 11.88
C GLU A 396 5.05 28.65 11.38
N ILE A 397 5.90 27.72 11.79
CA ILE A 397 5.79 26.28 11.54
C ILE A 397 5.97 25.61 12.90
N GLN A 398 5.06 24.74 13.28
CA GLN A 398 5.13 23.89 14.47
C GLN A 398 4.98 22.44 14.03
N VAL A 399 5.81 21.55 14.56
CA VAL A 399 5.89 20.16 14.14
C VAL A 399 5.83 19.28 15.40
N LYS A 400 5.03 18.21 15.34
CA LYS A 400 4.92 17.20 16.39
C LYS A 400 5.24 15.84 15.79
N ILE A 401 6.14 15.12 16.43
CA ILE A 401 6.49 13.74 16.07
C ILE A 401 5.79 12.79 17.05
N SER A 402 5.30 11.66 16.54
CA SER A 402 4.59 10.64 17.29
C SER A 402 4.83 9.25 16.68
N ASN A 403 4.46 8.19 17.40
CA ASN A 403 4.53 6.81 16.93
C ASN A 403 5.92 6.44 16.37
N LEU A 404 6.99 6.84 17.07
CA LEU A 404 8.35 6.51 16.65
C LEU A 404 8.61 5.02 16.93
N VAL A 405 8.76 4.26 15.86
CA VAL A 405 9.08 2.84 15.90
C VAL A 405 10.51 2.63 15.39
N ILE A 406 11.38 2.01 16.19
CA ILE A 406 12.80 1.81 15.85
C ILE A 406 13.16 0.32 15.93
N ASN A 407 13.53 -0.25 14.78
CA ASN A 407 13.88 -1.65 14.61
C ASN A 407 15.23 -1.76 13.91
N GLY A 408 16.30 -2.05 14.68
CA GLY A 408 17.65 -2.18 14.14
C GLY A 408 18.14 -0.89 13.47
N ASP A 409 18.42 -0.97 12.17
CA ASP A 409 18.93 0.10 11.31
C ASP A 409 17.84 0.88 10.57
N ARG A 410 16.56 0.64 10.90
CA ARG A 410 15.40 1.37 10.38
C ARG A 410 14.55 2.00 11.49
N ALA A 411 14.01 3.18 11.21
CA ALA A 411 13.06 3.85 12.08
C ALA A 411 11.91 4.47 11.27
N VAL A 412 10.69 4.35 11.78
CA VAL A 412 9.49 4.92 11.17
C VAL A 412 8.86 5.88 12.16
N ALA A 413 8.46 7.06 11.70
CA ALA A 413 7.82 8.07 12.54
C ALA A 413 6.62 8.71 11.84
N ASP A 414 5.54 8.92 12.58
CA ASP A 414 4.43 9.75 12.15
C ASP A 414 4.68 11.19 12.61
N VAL A 415 4.39 12.15 11.73
CA VAL A 415 4.61 13.56 12.00
C VAL A 415 3.35 14.34 11.67
N THR A 416 2.84 15.07 12.65
CA THR A 416 1.77 16.04 12.45
C THR A 416 2.37 17.44 12.50
N PHE A 417 1.88 18.36 11.69
CA PHE A 417 2.41 19.72 11.70
C PHE A 417 1.31 20.76 11.49
N LEU A 418 1.56 21.96 12.02
CA LEU A 418 0.72 23.15 11.91
C LEU A 418 1.56 24.28 11.31
N GLN A 419 1.06 24.90 10.23
CA GLN A 419 1.74 26.05 9.59
C GLN A 419 0.81 27.25 9.55
N LYS A 420 1.29 28.44 9.95
CA LYS A 420 0.51 29.69 9.92
C LYS A 420 1.04 30.64 8.85
N PHE A 421 0.15 31.15 8.00
CA PHE A 421 0.52 31.94 6.81
C PHE A 421 0.98 33.37 7.16
N LYS A 422 1.94 33.92 6.41
CA LYS A 422 2.32 35.34 6.44
C LYS A 422 1.26 36.16 5.71
N GLY A 423 0.22 36.57 6.43
CA GLY A 423 -0.76 37.49 5.88
C GLY A 423 -1.83 37.88 6.88
N THR A 424 -2.26 39.12 6.79
CA THR A 424 -3.52 39.60 7.38
C THR A 424 -4.59 39.44 6.31
N PRO A 425 -5.72 38.75 6.56
CA PRO A 425 -6.84 38.78 5.65
C PRO A 425 -7.34 40.22 5.56
N ALA A 426 -7.85 40.63 4.40
CA ALA A 426 -8.33 42.00 4.14
C ALA A 426 -9.39 42.50 5.15
N SER A 427 -9.95 41.63 5.99
CA SER A 427 -10.92 41.92 7.05
C SER A 427 -10.34 42.08 8.47
N GLY A 428 -9.01 42.11 8.64
CA GLY A 428 -8.37 42.78 9.78
C GLY A 428 -8.50 42.19 11.19
N SER A 429 -8.79 40.90 11.40
CA SER A 429 -8.89 40.40 12.80
C SER A 429 -8.53 38.93 13.09
N ARG A 430 -7.97 38.15 12.16
CA ARG A 430 -7.42 36.78 12.46
C ARG A 430 -6.23 36.44 11.54
N PRO A 431 -5.28 35.58 11.93
CA PRO A 431 -4.24 35.09 11.01
C PRO A 431 -4.88 34.45 9.76
N ALA A 432 -4.37 34.80 8.58
CA ALA A 432 -5.11 34.63 7.31
C ALA A 432 -5.45 33.19 6.92
N TYR A 433 -4.72 32.17 7.41
CA TYR A 433 -4.94 30.75 7.07
C TYR A 433 -3.96 29.89 7.87
N SER A 434 -4.37 28.69 8.31
CA SER A 434 -3.48 27.67 8.89
C SER A 434 -3.63 26.34 8.14
N ASP A 435 -2.51 25.71 7.79
CA ASP A 435 -2.50 24.38 7.17
C ASP A 435 -2.11 23.32 8.20
N ILE A 436 -2.82 22.19 8.21
CA ILE A 436 -2.57 21.04 9.08
C ILE A 436 -2.36 19.84 8.17
N GLY A 437 -1.26 19.11 8.36
CA GLY A 437 -0.96 17.92 7.58
C GLY A 437 -0.30 16.82 8.39
N THR A 438 -0.33 15.62 7.84
CA THR A 438 0.36 14.45 8.37
C THR A 438 1.44 13.99 7.39
N LYS A 439 2.58 13.59 7.94
CA LYS A 439 3.69 12.98 7.22
C LYS A 439 4.05 11.66 7.87
N LYS A 440 4.57 10.74 7.08
CA LYS A 440 5.24 9.53 7.54
C LYS A 440 6.68 9.58 7.06
N LEU A 441 7.62 9.43 7.99
CA LEU A 441 9.05 9.38 7.73
C LEU A 441 9.55 7.95 7.88
N ASP A 442 10.45 7.56 6.99
CA ASP A 442 11.19 6.32 7.03
C ASP A 442 12.68 6.66 6.98
N LEU A 443 13.36 6.38 8.09
CA LEU A 443 14.76 6.63 8.30
C LEU A 443 15.52 5.31 8.25
N ILE A 444 16.68 5.33 7.61
CA ILE A 444 17.63 4.23 7.68
C ILE A 444 19.04 4.77 7.86
N VAL A 445 19.96 3.93 8.32
CA VAL A 445 21.39 4.24 8.30
C VAL A 445 21.86 4.31 6.84
N ASP A 446 22.33 5.48 6.40
CA ASP A 446 22.87 5.67 5.05
C ASP A 446 24.18 4.85 4.93
N PRO A 447 24.26 3.89 4.00
CA PRO A 447 25.41 2.99 3.90
C PRO A 447 26.68 3.70 3.43
N THR A 448 26.58 4.93 2.92
CA THR A 448 27.73 5.68 2.41
C THR A 448 28.55 6.33 3.53
N ASP A 449 27.91 6.73 4.62
CA ASP A 449 28.53 7.51 5.70
C ASP A 449 28.15 7.03 7.11
N GLY A 450 27.25 6.05 7.24
CA GLY A 450 26.84 5.47 8.51
C GLY A 450 25.90 6.37 9.34
N TYR A 451 25.39 7.45 8.75
CA TYR A 451 24.47 8.37 9.45
C TYR A 451 23.01 8.05 9.13
N TRP A 452 22.14 8.18 10.12
CA TRP A 452 20.70 8.09 9.93
C TRP A 452 20.19 9.19 9.00
N LYS A 453 19.47 8.80 7.94
CA LYS A 453 18.85 9.72 7.00
C LYS A 453 17.45 9.29 6.62
N ILE A 454 16.63 10.29 6.29
CA ILE A 454 15.29 10.07 5.74
C ILE A 454 15.43 9.54 4.31
N HIS A 455 15.04 8.28 4.12
CA HIS A 455 15.04 7.60 2.83
C HIS A 455 13.68 7.66 2.14
N SER A 456 12.60 7.75 2.91
CA SER A 456 11.30 8.07 2.32
C SER A 456 10.48 9.01 3.20
N GLU A 457 9.70 9.85 2.54
CA GLU A 457 8.69 10.69 3.17
C GLU A 457 7.40 10.57 2.37
N THR A 458 6.29 10.32 3.06
CA THR A 458 4.95 10.52 2.48
C THR A 458 4.26 11.66 3.20
N TRP A 459 3.73 12.63 2.43
CA TRP A 459 2.88 13.70 2.96
C TRP A 459 1.49 13.60 2.37
N SER A 460 0.48 13.62 3.23
CA SER A 460 -0.93 13.62 2.82
C SER A 460 -1.58 14.97 3.13
N ARG A 461 -2.16 15.59 2.10
CA ARG A 461 -2.95 16.82 2.20
C ARG A 461 -4.41 16.49 1.92
N TYR A 462 -5.32 16.91 2.81
CA TYR A 462 -6.75 16.66 2.69
C TYR A 462 -7.48 17.95 2.31
N GLU A 463 -8.22 17.93 1.20
CA GLU A 463 -9.01 19.06 0.67
C GLU A 463 -10.48 18.63 0.53
N ASP A 464 -11.41 19.46 0.99
CA ASP A 464 -12.86 19.23 0.88
C ASP A 464 -13.31 17.84 1.41
N VAL A 465 -12.76 17.39 2.54
CA VAL A 465 -13.09 16.09 3.15
C VAL A 465 -14.12 16.31 4.28
N PRO A 466 -15.28 15.62 4.27
CA PRO A 466 -16.40 15.90 5.18
C PRO A 466 -16.10 15.79 6.68
N GLU A 467 -15.01 15.16 7.10
CA GLU A 467 -14.55 15.13 8.49
C GLU A 467 -13.06 14.79 8.50
N PHE A 468 -12.27 15.59 9.21
CA PHE A 468 -10.90 15.21 9.62
C PHE A 468 -11.02 14.01 10.58
N PRO A 469 -10.12 13.00 10.54
CA PRO A 469 -9.94 12.18 11.72
C PRO A 469 -9.39 13.11 12.82
N LYS A 470 -10.24 13.44 13.80
CA LYS A 470 -9.75 13.94 15.07
C LYS A 470 -9.04 12.75 15.72
N ASN A 471 -7.77 12.96 16.08
CA ASN A 471 -6.92 11.99 16.78
C ASN A 471 -7.64 11.33 17.95
#